data_AF-A0A7X6PSX3-F1
#
_entry.id   AF-A0A7X6PSX3-F1
#
_cell.length_a   1.000
_cell.length_b   1.000
_cell.length_c   1.000
_cell.angle_alpha   90.00
_cell.angle_beta   90.00
_cell.angle_gamma   90.00
#
_symmetry.space_group_name_H-M   'P 1'
#
loop_
_entity.id
_entity.type
_entity.pdbx_description
1 polymer ?
#
loop_
_entity_poly.entity_id
_entity_poly.type
_entity_poly.pdbx_seq_one_letter_code
_entity_poly.pdbx_strand_id
1 'polypeptide(L)'
;MPCYTGSDITAERFFPGWLFVRNEPFIQNSLASLQTIGLNPAISSYSFCTNGSHYAGEAGIRTLEFGPSFEYLAHTIDEYIEIPQLESTVTGYLQIIDALAHTDH
;
A
#
# COMPACT_ATOMS: atom_id res chain seq x y z
N MET A 1 -22.15 11.08 20.78
CA MET A 1 -21.35 11.70 21.86
C MET A 1 -20.92 13.05 21.31
N PRO A 2 -21.22 14.17 21.96
CA PRO A 2 -20.82 15.47 21.47
C PRO A 2 -19.29 15.54 21.40
N CYS A 3 -18.75 16.11 20.31
CA CYS A 3 -17.31 16.34 20.19
C CYS A 3 -16.88 17.49 21.13
N TYR A 4 -15.58 17.79 21.20
CA TYR A 4 -15.05 18.80 22.15
C TYR A 4 -15.64 20.22 21.94
N THR A 5 -16.27 20.49 20.78
CA THR A 5 -16.97 21.75 20.47
C THR A 5 -18.46 21.73 20.86
N GLY A 6 -18.96 20.64 21.42
CA GLY A 6 -20.39 20.44 21.73
C GLY A 6 -21.25 20.11 20.51
N SER A 7 -20.67 19.99 19.31
CA SER A 7 -21.40 19.58 18.11
C SER A 7 -21.55 18.05 18.05
N ASP A 8 -22.67 17.57 17.51
CA ASP A 8 -22.81 16.16 17.17
C ASP A 8 -22.19 15.88 15.81
N ILE A 9 -21.24 14.95 15.77
CA ILE A 9 -20.63 14.46 14.54
C ILE A 9 -21.01 12.98 14.40
N THR A 10 -21.55 12.63 13.24
CA THR A 10 -21.85 11.24 12.88
C THR A 10 -21.20 10.94 11.54
N ALA A 11 -20.68 9.73 11.40
CA ALA A 11 -20.10 9.22 10.17
C ALA A 11 -20.40 7.73 10.08
N GLU A 12 -20.62 7.25 8.87
CA GLU A 12 -20.67 5.82 8.59
C GLU A 12 -19.28 5.22 8.83
N ARG A 13 -19.20 4.19 9.65
CA ARG A 13 -17.95 3.48 9.95
C ARG A 13 -17.86 2.22 9.10
N PHE A 14 -17.86 2.39 7.79
CA PHE A 14 -17.67 1.33 6.82
C PHE A 14 -16.57 1.74 5.84
N PHE A 15 -15.61 0.85 5.61
CA PHE A 15 -14.52 1.06 4.66
C PHE A 15 -14.41 -0.21 3.81
N PRO A 16 -14.67 -0.15 2.50
CA PRO A 16 -14.65 -1.33 1.65
C PRO A 16 -13.23 -1.87 1.50
N GLY A 17 -13.06 -3.18 1.61
CA GLY A 17 -11.84 -3.84 1.16
C GLY A 17 -11.71 -3.76 -0.36
N TRP A 18 -10.49 -3.85 -0.86
CA TRP A 18 -10.21 -3.92 -2.30
C TRP A 18 -9.34 -5.14 -2.60
N LEU A 19 -9.53 -5.74 -3.76
CA LEU A 19 -8.69 -6.84 -4.24
C LEU A 19 -8.63 -6.77 -5.76
N PHE A 20 -7.42 -6.61 -6.29
CA PHE A 20 -7.16 -6.71 -7.72
C PHE A 20 -6.74 -8.13 -8.10
N VAL A 21 -7.02 -8.54 -9.34
CA VAL A 21 -6.55 -9.85 -9.83
C VAL A 21 -5.03 -9.83 -9.89
N ARG A 22 -4.37 -10.84 -9.33
CA ARG A 22 -2.89 -10.91 -9.25
C ARG A 22 -2.20 -10.62 -10.59
N ASN A 23 -2.80 -11.06 -11.70
CA ASN A 23 -2.21 -10.96 -13.04
C ASN A 23 -2.55 -9.65 -13.79
N GLU A 24 -3.15 -8.66 -13.11
CA GLU A 24 -3.37 -7.33 -13.69
C GLU A 24 -2.04 -6.70 -14.17
N PRO A 25 -2.02 -6.03 -15.35
CA PRO A 25 -0.78 -5.52 -15.92
C PRO A 25 0.02 -4.60 -15.00
N PHE A 26 -0.64 -3.68 -14.30
CA PHE A 26 0.05 -2.75 -13.40
C PHE A 26 0.72 -3.45 -12.20
N ILE A 27 0.14 -4.54 -11.71
CA ILE A 27 0.71 -5.35 -10.63
C ILE A 27 1.94 -6.11 -11.14
N GLN A 28 1.81 -6.78 -12.29
CA GLN A 28 2.89 -7.57 -12.86
C GLN A 28 4.06 -6.69 -13.32
N ASN A 29 3.78 -5.51 -13.87
CA ASN A 29 4.83 -4.56 -14.26
C ASN A 29 5.58 -4.03 -13.04
N SER A 30 4.89 -3.68 -11.95
CA SER A 30 5.54 -3.29 -10.70
C SER A 30 6.37 -4.42 -10.10
N LEU A 31 5.87 -5.67 -10.10
CA LEU A 31 6.65 -6.80 -9.61
C LEU A 31 7.90 -7.03 -10.46
N ALA A 32 7.76 -7.01 -11.78
CA ALA A 32 8.87 -7.21 -12.71
C ALA A 32 9.94 -6.12 -12.55
N SER A 33 9.55 -4.84 -12.38
CA SER A 33 10.51 -3.75 -12.21
C SER A 33 11.31 -3.88 -10.91
N LEU A 34 10.65 -4.26 -9.80
CA LEU A 34 11.33 -4.55 -8.53
C LEU A 34 12.35 -5.69 -8.66
N GLN A 35 12.06 -6.73 -9.45
CA GLN A 35 12.98 -7.84 -9.67
C GLN A 35 14.25 -7.42 -10.43
N THR A 36 14.19 -6.39 -11.27
CA THR A 36 15.37 -5.89 -12.00
C THR A 36 16.44 -5.30 -11.09
N ILE A 37 16.05 -4.80 -9.91
CA ILE A 37 16.94 -4.27 -8.88
C ILE A 37 17.23 -5.30 -7.76
N GLY A 38 16.86 -6.56 -7.97
CA GLY A 38 17.10 -7.66 -7.03
C GLY A 38 16.09 -7.79 -5.89
N LEU A 39 15.00 -7.00 -5.88
CA LEU A 39 13.92 -7.14 -4.91
C LEU A 39 12.92 -8.21 -5.37
N ASN A 40 12.62 -9.16 -4.49
CA ASN A 40 11.72 -10.29 -4.78
C ASN A 40 10.54 -10.33 -3.80
N PRO A 41 9.68 -9.30 -3.76
CA PRO A 41 8.52 -9.29 -2.87
C PRO A 41 7.48 -10.34 -3.31
N ALA A 42 6.71 -10.84 -2.35
CA ALA A 42 5.56 -11.68 -2.64
C ALA A 42 4.31 -10.82 -2.86
N ILE A 43 3.48 -11.16 -3.85
CA ILE A 43 2.14 -10.56 -3.99
C ILE A 43 1.23 -11.17 -2.93
N SER A 44 0.74 -10.35 -2.01
CA SER A 44 -0.22 -10.72 -0.97
C SER A 44 -1.37 -9.71 -0.89
N SER A 45 -2.23 -9.89 0.11
CA SER A 45 -3.28 -8.95 0.48
C SER A 45 -3.13 -8.59 1.96
N TYR A 46 -3.51 -7.38 2.33
CA TYR A 46 -3.52 -6.93 3.72
C TYR A 46 -4.76 -7.42 4.44
N SER A 47 -4.61 -7.79 5.71
CA SER A 47 -5.72 -8.24 6.56
C SER A 47 -6.34 -7.12 7.39
N PHE A 48 -5.92 -5.88 7.16
CA PHE A 48 -6.34 -4.67 7.86
C PHE A 48 -6.64 -3.52 6.90
N CYS A 49 -7.28 -2.46 7.40
CA CYS A 49 -7.60 -1.29 6.61
C CYS A 49 -6.38 -0.39 6.45
N THR A 50 -6.21 0.12 5.23
CA THR A 50 -5.27 1.17 4.89
C THR A 50 -6.00 2.27 4.11
N ASN A 51 -5.28 3.29 3.63
CA ASN A 51 -5.86 4.27 2.72
C ASN A 51 -6.28 3.66 1.37
N GLY A 52 -5.85 2.43 1.05
CA GLY A 52 -6.31 1.69 -0.11
C GLY A 52 -7.82 1.43 -0.09
N SER A 53 -8.44 1.31 1.09
CA SER A 53 -9.90 1.16 1.21
C SER A 53 -10.64 2.36 0.62
N HIS A 54 -10.09 3.56 0.80
CA HIS A 54 -10.64 4.76 0.19
C HIS A 54 -10.27 4.85 -1.30
N TYR A 55 -8.98 4.76 -1.63
CA TYR A 55 -8.53 5.00 -3.01
C TYR A 55 -9.03 3.94 -3.99
N ALA A 56 -8.89 2.66 -3.67
CA ALA A 56 -9.34 1.59 -4.54
C ALA A 56 -10.80 1.19 -4.25
N GLY A 57 -11.17 1.07 -2.98
CA GLY A 57 -12.50 0.58 -2.59
C GLY A 57 -13.64 1.58 -2.85
N GLU A 58 -13.39 2.89 -2.72
CA GLU A 58 -14.41 3.93 -2.93
C GLU A 58 -14.18 4.75 -4.20
N ALA A 59 -12.94 5.22 -4.42
CA ALA A 59 -12.62 6.13 -5.52
C ALA A 59 -12.28 5.40 -6.85
N GLY A 60 -12.15 4.07 -6.83
CA GLY A 60 -11.87 3.27 -8.03
C GLY A 60 -10.47 3.52 -8.64
N ILE A 61 -9.54 4.05 -7.86
CA ILE A 61 -8.15 4.30 -8.26
C ILE A 61 -7.37 2.99 -8.15
N ARG A 62 -6.55 2.67 -9.16
CA ARG A 62 -5.63 1.52 -9.09
C ARG A 62 -4.62 1.75 -7.96
N THR A 63 -4.60 0.86 -6.98
CA THR A 63 -3.77 1.01 -5.78
C THR A 63 -2.96 -0.26 -5.51
N LEU A 64 -1.67 -0.06 -5.24
CA LEU A 64 -0.73 -1.06 -4.72
C LEU A 64 -0.17 -0.50 -3.43
N GLU A 65 0.25 -1.40 -2.55
CA GLU A 65 1.02 -1.05 -1.36
C GLU A 65 2.35 -1.79 -1.40
N PHE A 66 3.40 -1.08 -1.01
CA PHE A 66 4.76 -1.55 -0.97
C PHE A 66 5.45 -0.81 0.17
N GLY A 67 6.18 -1.49 1.03
CA GLY A 67 6.76 -0.84 2.19
C GLY A 67 7.79 -1.71 2.88
N PRO A 68 8.67 -1.09 3.68
CA PRO A 68 9.63 -1.80 4.50
C PRO A 68 8.98 -2.35 5.78
N SER A 69 9.72 -3.21 6.48
CA SER A 69 9.30 -3.83 7.74
C SER A 69 8.06 -4.74 7.57
N PHE A 70 7.58 -5.27 8.70
CA PHE A 70 6.49 -6.23 8.75
C PHE A 70 5.25 -5.63 9.40
N GLU A 71 4.07 -5.98 8.88
CA GLU A 71 2.76 -5.56 9.41
C GLU A 71 2.65 -5.77 10.94
N TYR A 72 3.08 -6.93 11.45
CA TYR A 72 2.93 -7.28 12.86
C TYR A 72 3.78 -6.44 13.82
N LEU A 73 4.75 -5.68 13.31
CA LEU A 73 5.55 -4.77 14.13
C LEU A 73 4.84 -3.43 14.38
N ALA A 74 3.88 -3.08 13.54
CA ALA A 74 3.14 -1.83 13.67
C ALA A 74 2.36 -1.77 15.00
N HIS A 75 2.39 -0.62 15.65
CA HIS A 75 1.70 -0.34 16.91
C HIS A 75 2.14 -1.22 18.10
N THR A 76 3.33 -1.80 18.02
CA THR A 76 3.95 -2.52 19.15
C THR A 76 4.86 -1.59 19.95
N ILE A 77 5.19 -1.95 21.20
CA ILE A 77 6.10 -1.15 22.04
C ILE A 77 7.50 -1.09 21.42
N ASP A 78 7.93 -2.19 20.80
CA ASP A 78 9.24 -2.37 20.18
C ASP A 78 9.13 -2.33 18.64
N GLU A 79 8.35 -1.39 18.11
CA GLU A 79 8.24 -1.18 16.65
C GLU A 79 9.60 -0.71 16.08
N TYR A 80 10.07 -1.39 15.04
CA TYR A 80 11.33 -1.05 14.37
C TYR A 80 11.31 -1.32 12.87
N ILE A 81 12.34 -0.81 12.20
CA ILE A 81 12.64 -1.01 10.78
C ILE A 81 14.14 -1.21 10.62
N GLU A 82 14.54 -2.12 9.74
CA GLU A 82 15.95 -2.28 9.39
C GLU A 82 16.36 -1.22 8.36
N ILE A 83 17.50 -0.57 8.58
CA ILE A 83 18.01 0.46 7.65
C ILE A 83 18.14 -0.08 6.21
N PRO A 84 18.65 -1.30 5.95
CA PRO A 84 18.68 -1.85 4.59
C PRO A 84 17.29 -2.03 3.97
N GLN A 85 16.26 -2.36 4.77
CA GLN A 85 14.88 -2.44 4.27
C GLN A 85 14.37 -1.05 3.88
N LEU A 86 14.66 -0.03 4.68
CA LEU A 86 14.29 1.35 4.37
C LEU A 86 14.96 1.83 3.07
N GLU A 87 16.28 1.66 2.96
CA GLU A 87 17.07 2.08 1.80
C GLU A 87 16.63 1.36 0.52
N SER A 88 16.46 0.03 0.57
CA SER A 88 16.01 -0.75 -0.59
C SER A 88 14.59 -0.39 -1.02
N THR A 89 13.70 -0.07 -0.08
CA THR A 89 12.34 0.38 -0.39
C THR A 89 12.33 1.71 -1.14
N VAL A 90 13.24 2.64 -0.83
CA VAL A 90 13.38 3.89 -1.61
C VAL A 90 13.67 3.58 -3.08
N THR A 91 14.62 2.70 -3.37
CA THR A 91 14.91 2.28 -4.75
C THR A 91 13.71 1.55 -5.38
N GLY A 92 13.01 0.72 -4.60
CA GLY A 92 11.81 0.03 -5.05
C GLY A 92 10.68 0.98 -5.46
N TYR A 93 10.42 2.03 -4.69
CA TYR A 93 9.45 3.06 -5.05
C TYR A 93 9.78 3.74 -6.37
N LEU A 94 11.06 4.08 -6.61
CA LEU A 94 11.48 4.67 -7.88
C LEU A 94 11.23 3.73 -9.06
N GLN A 95 11.51 2.43 -8.92
CA GLN A 95 11.23 1.42 -9.95
C GLN A 95 9.74 1.21 -10.22
N ILE A 96 8.90 1.25 -9.18
CA ILE A 96 7.45 1.16 -9.35
C ILE A 96 6.92 2.37 -10.10
N ILE A 97 7.37 3.58 -9.73
CA ILE A 97 6.97 4.82 -10.40
C ILE A 97 7.36 4.79 -11.87
N ASP A 98 8.62 4.44 -12.17
CA ASP A 98 9.14 4.32 -13.54
C ASP A 98 8.30 3.34 -14.37
N ALA A 99 8.03 2.14 -13.83
CA ALA A 99 7.25 1.11 -14.49
C ALA A 99 5.80 1.51 -14.79
N LEU A 100 5.19 2.34 -13.93
CA LEU A 100 3.81 2.79 -14.09
C LEU A 100 3.69 4.06 -14.94
N ALA A 101 4.71 4.92 -14.92
CA ALA A 101 4.74 6.16 -15.72
C ALA A 101 5.09 5.92 -17.19
N HIS A 102 5.78 4.81 -17.50
CA HIS A 102 6.22 4.46 -18.86
C HIS A 102 5.40 3.35 -19.53
N THR A 103 4.31 2.90 -18.90
CA THR A 103 3.33 2.05 -19.60
C THR A 103 2.55 2.89 -20.62
N ASP A 104 2.81 2.66 -21.91
CA ASP A 104 2.10 3.28 -23.03
C ASP A 104 0.57 3.08 -22.92
N HIS A 105 -0.16 4.16 -23.18
CA HIS A 105 -1.63 4.20 -23.32
C HIS A 105 -2.11 3.50 -24.60
#